data_AF-A0A341EDL9-F1
#
_entry.id   AF-A0A341EDL9-F1
#
_cell.length_a   1.000
_cell.length_b   1.000
_cell.length_c   1.000
_cell.angle_alpha   90.00
_cell.angle_beta   90.00
_cell.angle_gamma   90.00
#
_symmetry.space_group_name_H-M   'P 1'
#
loop_
_entity.id
_entity.type
_entity.pdbx_description
1 polymer ?
#
loop_
_entity_poly.entity_id
_entity_poly.type
_entity_poly.pdbx_seq_one_letter_code
_entity_poly.pdbx_strand_id
1 'polypeptide(L)'
;MSNRQRINPPKENAAAAGPRNGANDLAKRDISHAEDSLKHRFDAMLNWGDPDHMRAMRVAGHALTLGTSDAWLNASAVWAARLSVPERVALAYAALKALDEDEAYLTASAAIFGTLNGEAVQ
;
A
#
# COMPACT_ATOMS: atom_id res chain seq x y z
N MET A 1 72.33 -42.10 -2.12
CA MET A 1 70.96 -42.17 -2.69
C MET A 1 70.01 -41.56 -1.66
N SER A 2 69.16 -40.55 -1.87
CA SER A 2 69.11 -39.40 -2.79
C SER A 2 68.33 -38.34 -2.01
N ASN A 3 68.89 -37.14 -1.88
CA ASN A 3 68.24 -35.97 -1.28
C ASN A 3 67.15 -35.44 -2.23
N ARG A 4 65.93 -35.15 -1.74
CA ARG A 4 64.92 -34.38 -2.50
C ARG A 4 64.04 -33.58 -1.56
N GLN A 5 64.48 -32.35 -1.29
CA GLN A 5 63.62 -31.26 -0.82
C GLN A 5 62.49 -31.04 -1.84
N ARG A 6 61.24 -30.97 -1.37
CA ARG A 6 60.13 -30.39 -2.15
C ARG A 6 59.84 -29.01 -1.60
N ILE A 7 60.04 -28.02 -2.47
CA ILE A 7 59.75 -26.60 -2.26
C ILE A 7 58.23 -26.42 -2.40
N ASN A 8 57.56 -25.83 -1.41
CA ASN A 8 56.17 -25.38 -1.54
C ASN A 8 56.16 -23.96 -2.13
N PRO A 9 55.30 -23.64 -3.12
CA PRO A 9 55.15 -22.26 -3.57
C PRO A 9 54.37 -21.42 -2.55
N PRO A 10 54.57 -20.09 -2.54
CA PRO A 10 53.93 -19.20 -1.57
C PRO A 10 52.42 -19.12 -1.82
N LYS A 11 51.62 -19.21 -0.75
CA LYS A 11 50.19 -18.91 -0.77
C LYS A 11 50.00 -17.40 -0.99
N GLU A 12 49.67 -17.03 -2.21
CA GLU A 12 49.06 -15.74 -2.53
C GLU A 12 47.65 -15.71 -1.93
N ASN A 13 47.49 -15.10 -0.76
CA ASN A 13 46.17 -14.76 -0.26
C ASN A 13 45.83 -13.35 -0.78
N ALA A 14 45.16 -13.32 -1.92
CA ALA A 14 44.49 -12.13 -2.44
C ALA A 14 43.35 -11.72 -1.49
N ALA A 15 43.67 -10.95 -0.45
CA ALA A 15 42.70 -10.18 0.32
C ALA A 15 42.64 -8.75 -0.23
N ALA A 16 42.27 -8.61 -1.50
CA ALA A 16 41.85 -7.35 -2.08
C ALA A 16 40.33 -7.23 -1.95
N ALA A 17 39.90 -6.19 -1.22
CA ALA A 17 38.66 -5.46 -1.44
C ALA A 17 37.38 -6.29 -1.69
N GLY A 18 36.80 -6.84 -0.62
CA GLY A 18 35.37 -7.20 -0.63
C GLY A 18 34.50 -5.92 -0.59
N PRO A 19 33.37 -5.87 -1.32
CA PRO A 19 32.52 -4.69 -1.34
C PRO A 19 31.92 -4.43 0.06
N ARG A 20 31.89 -3.16 0.47
CA ARG A 20 31.28 -2.69 1.73
C ARG A 20 29.75 -2.84 1.65
N ASN A 21 29.25 -4.06 1.85
CA ASN A 21 27.83 -4.40 1.76
C ASN A 21 26.97 -3.89 2.94
N GLY A 22 27.58 -3.29 3.97
CA GLY A 22 26.88 -2.91 5.20
C GLY A 22 25.83 -1.81 5.07
N ALA A 23 25.93 -0.91 4.08
CA ALA A 23 24.96 0.17 3.92
C ALA A 23 23.62 -0.30 3.33
N ASN A 24 23.66 -1.30 2.43
CA ASN A 24 22.46 -1.85 1.80
C ASN A 24 21.70 -2.80 2.74
N ASP A 25 22.41 -3.43 3.68
CA ASP A 25 21.83 -4.36 4.66
C ASP A 25 21.08 -3.66 5.79
N LEU A 26 21.43 -2.41 6.12
CA LEU A 26 20.71 -1.62 7.12
C LEU A 26 19.38 -1.11 6.56
N ALA A 27 19.40 -0.52 5.36
CA ALA A 27 18.18 -0.07 4.69
C ALA A 27 17.21 -1.24 4.43
N LYS A 28 17.69 -2.41 4.01
CA LYS A 28 16.84 -3.61 3.87
C LYS A 28 16.26 -4.08 5.19
N ARG A 29 17.05 -4.07 6.28
CA ARG A 29 16.60 -4.52 7.60
C ARG A 29 15.50 -3.61 8.14
N ASP A 30 15.68 -2.30 8.07
CA ASP A 30 14.70 -1.35 8.60
C ASP A 30 13.38 -1.39 7.82
N ILE A 31 13.43 -1.54 6.49
CA ILE A 31 12.23 -1.72 5.65
C ILE A 31 11.55 -3.06 5.95
N SER A 32 12.31 -4.16 6.07
CA SER A 32 11.75 -5.48 6.36
C SER A 32 11.05 -5.56 7.70
N HIS A 33 11.59 -4.90 8.73
CA HIS A 33 11.02 -4.95 10.08
C HIS A 33 9.71 -4.15 10.17
N ALA A 34 9.62 -3.03 9.44
CA ALA A 34 8.39 -2.24 9.33
C ALA A 34 7.31 -2.97 8.52
N GLU A 35 7.68 -3.61 7.40
CA GLU A 35 6.76 -4.40 6.59
C GLU A 35 6.23 -5.62 7.35
N ASP A 36 7.08 -6.36 8.07
CA ASP A 36 6.64 -7.52 8.86
C ASP A 36 5.78 -7.10 10.05
N SER A 37 6.07 -5.95 10.66
CA SER A 37 5.21 -5.39 11.72
C SER A 37 3.83 -4.98 11.21
N LEU A 38 3.72 -4.42 10.00
CA LEU A 38 2.42 -4.05 9.41
C LEU A 38 1.63 -5.29 8.98
N LYS A 39 2.30 -6.29 8.39
CA LYS A 39 1.69 -7.59 8.07
C LYS A 39 1.08 -8.21 9.32
N HIS A 40 1.83 -8.30 10.42
CA HIS A 40 1.33 -8.87 11.67
C HIS A 40 0.12 -8.17 12.29
N ARG A 41 -0.04 -6.85 12.10
CA ARG A 41 -1.20 -6.10 12.63
C ARG A 41 -2.47 -6.32 11.80
N PHE A 42 -2.31 -6.60 10.52
CA PHE A 42 -3.42 -6.93 9.63
C PHE A 42 -3.53 -8.44 9.35
N ASP A 43 -2.70 -9.28 9.95
CA ASP A 43 -2.67 -10.73 9.66
C ASP A 43 -4.02 -11.40 9.92
N ALA A 44 -4.75 -11.01 10.96
CA ALA A 44 -6.10 -11.51 11.18
C ALA A 44 -7.05 -11.12 10.04
N MET A 45 -6.93 -9.89 9.53
CA MET A 45 -7.72 -9.35 8.43
C MET A 45 -7.28 -9.93 7.06
N LEU A 46 -5.99 -10.20 6.88
CA LEU A 46 -5.42 -10.78 5.65
C LEU A 46 -5.66 -12.29 5.56
N ASN A 47 -5.66 -13.00 6.70
CA ASN A 47 -5.85 -14.45 6.74
C ASN A 47 -7.31 -14.87 6.90
N TRP A 48 -8.15 -14.03 7.52
CA TRP A 48 -9.55 -14.38 7.84
C TRP A 48 -10.57 -13.32 7.39
N GLY A 49 -10.13 -12.18 6.88
CA GLY A 49 -11.02 -11.18 6.32
C GLY A 49 -11.56 -11.63 4.97
N ASP A 50 -12.79 -11.21 4.67
CA ASP A 50 -13.40 -11.42 3.37
C ASP A 50 -12.48 -10.84 2.26
N PRO A 51 -12.09 -11.65 1.25
CA PRO A 51 -11.14 -11.22 0.23
C PRO A 51 -11.66 -10.04 -0.62
N ASP A 52 -12.97 -9.86 -0.73
CA ASP A 52 -13.59 -8.74 -1.44
C ASP A 52 -13.54 -7.46 -0.60
N HIS A 53 -13.76 -7.55 0.72
CA HIS A 53 -13.52 -6.44 1.64
C HIS A 53 -12.05 -5.98 1.59
N MET A 54 -11.11 -6.92 1.58
CA MET A 54 -9.68 -6.60 1.51
C MET A 54 -9.30 -5.87 0.23
N ARG A 55 -9.84 -6.31 -0.91
CA ARG A 55 -9.58 -5.67 -2.20
C ARG A 55 -10.25 -4.30 -2.29
N ALA A 56 -11.45 -4.15 -1.73
CA ALA A 56 -12.14 -2.86 -1.61
C ALA A 56 -11.33 -1.85 -0.77
N MET A 57 -10.70 -2.29 0.32
CA MET A 57 -9.87 -1.40 1.14
C MET A 57 -8.50 -1.10 0.52
N ARG A 58 -7.90 -2.06 -0.20
CA ARG A 58 -6.65 -1.79 -0.93
C ARG A 58 -6.82 -0.72 -2.00
N VAL A 59 -7.94 -0.69 -2.72
CA VAL A 59 -8.18 0.37 -3.72
C VAL A 59 -8.35 1.74 -3.06
N ALA A 60 -8.92 1.80 -1.86
CA ALA A 60 -8.97 3.05 -1.08
C ALA A 60 -7.56 3.53 -0.72
N GLY A 61 -6.69 2.63 -0.27
CA GLY A 61 -5.27 2.94 -0.03
C GLY A 61 -4.53 3.41 -1.28
N HIS A 62 -4.84 2.83 -2.45
CA HIS A 62 -4.27 3.27 -3.71
C HIS A 62 -4.75 4.67 -4.11
N ALA A 63 -6.06 4.95 -3.98
CA ALA A 63 -6.61 6.27 -4.24
C ALA A 63 -6.02 7.34 -3.33
N LEU A 64 -5.83 7.03 -2.05
CA LEU A 64 -5.12 7.90 -1.09
C LEU A 64 -3.66 8.16 -1.50
N THR A 65 -2.97 7.14 -2.01
CA THR A 65 -1.57 7.26 -2.44
C THR A 65 -1.44 8.16 -3.68
N LEU A 66 -2.38 8.04 -4.63
CA LEU A 66 -2.38 8.86 -5.84
C LEU A 66 -2.87 10.29 -5.59
N GLY A 67 -3.81 10.48 -4.64
CA GLY A 67 -4.33 11.80 -4.28
C GLY A 67 -5.14 12.49 -5.38
N THR A 68 -5.62 11.76 -6.39
CA THR A 68 -6.40 12.30 -7.51
C THR A 68 -7.88 11.92 -7.43
N SER A 69 -8.75 12.81 -7.90
CA SER A 69 -10.20 12.54 -7.98
C SER A 69 -10.51 11.30 -8.84
N ASP A 70 -9.79 11.12 -9.96
CA ASP A 70 -9.96 9.97 -10.84
C ASP A 70 -9.68 8.64 -10.14
N ALA A 71 -8.70 8.61 -9.23
CA ALA A 71 -8.40 7.40 -8.47
C ALA A 71 -9.55 7.02 -7.53
N TRP A 72 -10.20 8.00 -6.91
CA TRP A 72 -11.41 7.79 -6.10
C TRP A 72 -12.62 7.35 -6.93
N LEU A 73 -12.81 7.93 -8.12
CA LEU A 73 -13.87 7.51 -9.04
C LEU A 73 -13.67 6.06 -9.51
N ASN A 74 -12.44 5.67 -9.85
CA ASN A 74 -12.12 4.28 -10.18
C ASN A 74 -12.32 3.34 -8.98
N ALA A 75 -12.02 3.78 -7.76
CA ALA A 75 -12.29 3.01 -6.54
C ALA A 75 -13.79 2.72 -6.35
N SER A 76 -14.66 3.67 -6.71
CA SER A 76 -16.12 3.49 -6.60
C SER A 76 -16.64 2.28 -7.41
N ALA A 77 -16.07 2.03 -8.59
CA ALA A 77 -16.44 0.87 -9.42
C ALA A 77 -16.03 -0.46 -8.76
N VAL A 78 -14.86 -0.48 -8.10
CA VAL A 78 -14.40 -1.65 -7.34
C VAL A 78 -15.30 -1.90 -6.13
N TRP A 79 -15.71 -0.85 -5.42
CA TRP A 79 -16.65 -0.97 -4.30
C TRP A 79 -18.02 -1.47 -4.76
N ALA A 80 -18.52 -1.01 -5.92
CA ALA A 80 -19.77 -1.51 -6.49
C ALA A 80 -19.73 -3.01 -6.78
N ALA A 81 -18.58 -3.54 -7.21
CA ALA A 81 -18.41 -4.95 -7.53
C ALA A 81 -18.15 -5.86 -6.32
N ARG A 82 -17.62 -5.30 -5.21
CA ARG A 82 -17.06 -6.10 -4.10
C ARG A 82 -17.74 -5.89 -2.75
N LEU A 83 -18.38 -4.74 -2.55
CA LEU A 83 -19.13 -4.47 -1.33
C LEU A 83 -20.61 -4.74 -1.58
N SER A 84 -21.31 -5.20 -0.57
CA SER A 84 -22.77 -5.25 -0.56
C SER A 84 -23.39 -3.85 -0.54
N VAL A 85 -24.69 -3.76 -0.87
CA VAL A 85 -25.42 -2.49 -0.83
C VAL A 85 -25.35 -1.83 0.56
N PRO A 86 -25.64 -2.54 1.68
CA PRO A 86 -25.56 -1.94 3.01
C PRO A 86 -24.16 -1.39 3.35
N GLU A 87 -23.10 -2.08 2.96
CA GLU A 87 -21.72 -1.63 3.20
C GLU A 87 -21.38 -0.35 2.44
N ARG A 88 -21.82 -0.23 1.18
CA ARG A 88 -21.61 0.99 0.39
C ARG A 88 -22.40 2.17 0.95
N VAL A 89 -23.63 1.94 1.42
CA VAL A 89 -24.43 2.97 2.08
C VAL A 89 -23.75 3.44 3.37
N ALA A 90 -23.27 2.51 4.19
CA ALA A 90 -22.55 2.84 5.42
C ALA A 90 -21.24 3.60 5.13
N LEU A 91 -20.49 3.21 4.09
CA LEU A 91 -19.27 3.89 3.66
C LEU A 91 -19.55 5.32 3.21
N ALA A 92 -20.55 5.52 2.33
CA ALA A 92 -20.94 6.85 1.86
C ALA A 92 -21.42 7.75 3.00
N TYR A 93 -22.22 7.20 3.92
CA TYR A 93 -22.68 7.91 5.10
C TYR A 93 -21.52 8.33 6.01
N ALA A 94 -20.60 7.40 6.31
CA ALA A 94 -19.43 7.68 7.15
C ALA A 94 -18.52 8.74 6.51
N ALA A 95 -18.31 8.70 5.19
CA ALA A 95 -17.54 9.70 4.46
C ALA A 95 -18.17 11.09 4.56
N LEU A 96 -19.49 11.20 4.35
CA LEU A 96 -20.21 12.47 4.50
C LEU A 96 -20.18 13.00 5.94
N LYS A 97 -20.24 12.11 6.95
CA LYS A 97 -20.18 12.50 8.37
C LYS A 97 -18.79 12.98 8.82
N ALA A 98 -17.75 12.73 8.05
CA ALA A 98 -16.40 13.21 8.32
C ALA A 98 -16.13 14.63 7.78
N LEU A 99 -17.07 15.21 7.04
CA LEU A 99 -17.01 16.56 6.50
C LEU A 99 -17.76 17.55 7.39
N ASP A 100 -17.44 18.84 7.26
CA ASP A 100 -18.28 19.91 7.81
C ASP A 100 -19.65 19.95 7.10
N GLU A 101 -20.66 20.55 7.73
CA GLU A 101 -22.06 20.50 7.25
C GLU A 101 -22.21 21.01 5.82
N ASP A 102 -21.61 22.16 5.50
CA ASP A 102 -21.65 22.76 4.17
C ASP A 102 -20.94 21.88 3.13
N GLU A 103 -19.77 21.34 3.46
CA GLU A 103 -19.00 20.46 2.58
C GLU A 103 -19.74 19.14 2.31
N ALA A 104 -20.36 18.57 3.34
CA ALA A 104 -21.17 17.36 3.22
C ALA A 104 -22.37 17.62 2.29
N TYR A 105 -23.07 18.74 2.47
CA TYR A 105 -24.21 19.11 1.64
C TYR A 105 -23.83 19.33 0.17
N LEU A 106 -22.77 20.11 -0.09
CA LEU A 106 -22.28 20.37 -1.44
C LEU A 106 -21.79 19.07 -2.11
N THR A 107 -21.05 18.23 -1.38
CA THR A 107 -20.54 16.96 -1.90
C THR A 107 -21.66 15.98 -2.23
N ALA A 108 -22.66 15.85 -1.36
CA ALA A 108 -23.83 15.01 -1.61
C ALA A 108 -24.64 15.52 -2.81
N SER A 109 -24.83 16.84 -2.91
CA SER A 109 -25.53 17.46 -4.04
C SER A 109 -24.82 17.22 -5.36
N ALA A 110 -23.49 17.38 -5.39
CA ALA A 110 -22.68 17.10 -6.57
C ALA A 110 -22.74 15.62 -6.97
N ALA A 111 -22.67 14.71 -6.00
CA ALA A 111 -22.71 13.27 -6.26
C ALA A 111 -24.07 12.78 -6.77
N ILE A 112 -25.17 13.37 -6.29
CA ILE A 112 -26.54 12.94 -6.64
C ILE A 112 -27.06 13.64 -7.89
N PHE A 113 -26.81 14.95 -8.00
CA PHE A 113 -27.42 15.79 -9.04
C PHE A 113 -26.42 16.26 -10.11
N GLY A 114 -25.11 16.05 -9.91
CA GLY A 114 -24.08 16.62 -10.78
C GLY A 114 -23.94 18.15 -10.65
N THR A 115 -24.49 18.73 -9.57
CA THR A 115 -24.54 20.18 -9.37
C THR A 115 -24.08 20.53 -7.96
N LEU A 116 -23.31 21.62 -7.84
CA LEU A 116 -22.80 22.07 -6.56
C LEU A 116 -23.86 22.85 -5.77
N ASN A 117 -24.82 23.48 -6.43
CA ASN A 117 -25.82 24.38 -5.80
C ASN A 117 -27.28 24.01 -6.10
N GLY A 118 -27.56 22.83 -6.67
CA GLY A 118 -28.89 22.50 -7.20
C GLY A 118 -29.26 23.21 -8.51
N GLU A 119 -28.36 24.02 -9.08
CA GLU A 119 -28.49 24.54 -10.43
C GLU A 119 -27.90 23.52 -11.41
N ALA A 120 -28.77 22.87 -12.19
CA ALA A 120 -28.37 22.04 -13.33
C ALA A 120 -27.42 22.82 -14.23
N VAL A 121 -26.17 22.37 -14.34
CA VAL A 121 -25.29 22.82 -15.42
C VAL A 121 -25.87 22.24 -16.70
N GLN A 122 -26.45 23.12 -17.52
CA GLN A 122 -27.00 22.81 -18.84
C GLN A 122 -25.90 22.37 -19.82
#